data_AF-A0A957VIU0-F1
#
_entry.id   AF-A0A957VIU0-F1
#
_cell.length_a   1.000
_cell.length_b   1.000
_cell.length_c   1.000
_cell.angle_alpha   90.00
_cell.angle_beta   90.00
_cell.angle_gamma   90.00
#
_symmetry.space_group_name_H-M   'P 1'
#
loop_
_entity.id
_entity.type
_entity.pdbx_description
1 polymer ?
#
loop_
_entity_poly.entity_id
_entity_poly.type
_entity_poly.pdbx_seq_one_letter_code
_entity_poly.pdbx_strand_id
1 'polypeptide(L)' 'MLLLLNPSDETVDNHVARALFGGWRARGAPVTLYEFPADLGLIHDLIDPAQPAQQVDRVYPMLYDVIAGRTPAGLVAV' A
#
# COMPACT_ATOMS: atom_id res chain seq x y z
N MET A 1 10.34 -5.47 6.57
CA MET A 1 8.88 -5.73 6.42
C MET A 1 8.25 -4.52 5.76
N LEU A 2 7.24 -4.71 4.93
CA LEU A 2 6.60 -3.64 4.17
C LEU A 2 5.12 -3.59 4.53
N LEU A 3 4.60 -2.40 4.75
CA LEU A 3 3.18 -2.12 4.86
C LEU A 3 2.83 -1.13 3.73
N LEU A 4 1.79 -1.45 2.95
CA LEU A 4 1.32 -0.61 1.87
C LEU A 4 -0.16 -0.34 2.11
N LEU A 5 -0.54 0.93 2.14
CA LEU A 5 -1.93 1.35 2.34
C LEU A 5 -2.51 1.94 1.07
N ASN A 6 -3.80 1.67 0.87
CA ASN A 6 -4.63 2.34 -0.13
C ASN A 6 -5.48 3.39 0.59
N PRO A 7 -5.21 4.71 0.42
CA PRO A 7 -5.97 5.76 1.10
C PRO A 7 -7.47 5.78 0.77
N SER A 8 -7.86 5.21 -0.37
CA SER A 8 -9.24 5.13 -0.84
C SER A 8 -9.94 3.82 -0.44
N ASP A 9 -9.32 3.01 0.40
CA ASP A 9 -9.93 1.76 0.88
C ASP A 9 -11.10 2.04 1.84
N GLU A 10 -12.31 1.67 1.43
CA GLU A 10 -13.52 1.80 2.24
C GLU A 10 -13.84 0.52 3.05
N THR A 11 -13.07 -0.55 2.86
CA THR A 11 -13.25 -1.84 3.53
C THR A 11 -12.34 -1.99 4.74
N VAL A 12 -11.11 -1.49 4.65
CA VAL A 12 -10.11 -1.53 5.73
C VAL A 12 -9.82 -0.12 6.26
N ASP A 13 -9.92 0.04 7.59
CA ASP A 13 -9.59 1.31 8.24
C ASP A 13 -8.07 1.53 8.31
N ASN A 14 -7.58 2.46 7.47
CA ASN A 14 -6.19 2.86 7.42
C ASN A 14 -5.68 3.47 8.74
N HIS A 15 -6.53 4.06 9.58
CA HIS A 15 -6.11 4.57 10.89
C HIS A 15 -5.62 3.44 11.80
N VAL A 16 -6.32 2.30 11.78
CA VAL A 16 -5.94 1.11 12.55
C VAL A 16 -4.62 0.53 12.03
N ALA A 17 -4.46 0.43 10.70
CA ALA A 17 -3.23 -0.06 10.09
C ALA A 17 -2.02 0.84 10.41
N ARG A 18 -2.20 2.17 10.43
CA ARG A 18 -1.18 3.12 10.87
C ARG A 18 -0.83 2.96 12.35
N ALA A 19 -1.83 2.75 13.21
CA ALA A 19 -1.57 2.50 14.63
C ALA A 19 -0.74 1.23 14.84
N LEU A 20 -1.02 0.17 14.06
CA LEU A 20 -0.24 -1.06 14.06
C LEU A 20 1.21 -0.82 13.59
N PHE A 21 1.41 -0.07 12.50
CA PHE A 21 2.73 0.35 12.04
C PHE A 21 3.51 1.09 13.14
N GLY A 22 2.88 2.08 13.78
CA GLY A 22 3.47 2.82 14.90
C GLY A 22 3.86 1.89 16.05
N GLY A 23 2.98 0.95 16.40
CA GLY A 23 3.24 -0.06 17.43
C GLY A 23 4.41 -0.99 17.11
N TRP A 24 4.58 -1.39 15.85
CA TRP A 24 5.73 -2.18 15.39
C TRP A 24 7.02 -1.37 15.41
N ARG A 25 7.00 -0.15 14.87
CA ARG A 25 8.15 0.76 14.87
C ARG A 25 8.65 1.06 16.28
N ALA A 26 7.74 1.34 17.22
CA ALA A 26 8.07 1.59 18.62
C ALA A 26 8.76 0.40 19.31
N ARG A 27 8.59 -0.82 18.79
CA ARG A 27 9.23 -2.05 19.31
C ARG A 27 10.49 -2.44 18.53
N GLY A 28 11.00 -1.56 17.68
CA GLY A 28 12.23 -1.78 16.91
C GLY A 28 12.04 -2.64 15.66
N ALA A 29 10.81 -2.88 15.21
CA ALA A 29 10.59 -3.65 13.99
C ALA A 29 11.08 -2.87 12.75
N PRO A 30 11.84 -3.52 11.84
CA PRO A 30 12.27 -2.91 10.59
C PRO A 30 11.13 -2.94 9.57
N VAL A 31 10.11 -2.11 9.81
CA VAL A 31 8.95 -1.93 8.92
C VAL A 31 9.02 -0.57 8.22
N THR A 32 8.68 -0.55 6.93
CA THR A 32 8.52 0.66 6.12
C THR A 32 7.08 0.76 5.66
N LEU A 33 6.52 1.96 5.71
CA LEU A 33 5.18 2.28 5.25
C LEU A 33 5.25 3.00 3.90
N TYR A 34 4.47 2.51 2.94
CA TYR A 34 4.21 3.16 1.67
C TYR A 34 2.70 3.37 1.49
N GLU A 35 2.34 4.32 0.63
CA GLU A 35 0.95 4.58 0.26
C GLU A 35 0.82 4.78 -1.23
N PHE A 36 -0.30 4.29 -1.77
CA PHE A 36 -0.76 4.71 -3.07
C PHE A 36 -1.17 6.19 -3.04
N PRO A 37 -0.99 6.93 -4.15
CA PRO A 37 -1.58 8.25 -4.29
C PRO A 37 -3.11 8.17 -4.21
N ALA A 38 -3.71 9.00 -3.34
CA ALA A 38 -5.15 8.96 -3.07
C ALA A 38 -6.00 9.35 -4.30
N ASP A 39 -5.43 10.11 -5.24
CA ASP A 39 -6.08 10.53 -6.49
C ASP A 39 -6.26 9.37 -7.49
N LEU A 40 -5.66 8.21 -7.24
CA LEU A 40 -5.87 7.02 -8.06
C LEU A 40 -7.22 6.34 -7.81
N GLY A 41 -7.91 6.66 -6.71
CA GLY A 41 -9.24 6.14 -6.39
C GLY A 41 -9.30 4.60 -6.44
N LEU A 42 -8.32 3.94 -5.84
CA LEU A 42 -8.19 2.48 -5.89
C LEU A 42 -9.24 1.81 -5.01
N ILE A 43 -9.85 0.73 -5.50
CA ILE A 43 -10.77 -0.11 -4.72
C ILE A 43 -10.01 -1.01 -3.74
N HIS A 44 -10.71 -1.68 -2.82
CA HIS A 44 -10.09 -2.61 -1.84
C HIS A 44 -9.29 -3.74 -2.53
N ASP A 45 -9.95 -4.47 -3.44
CA ASP A 45 -9.37 -5.64 -4.11
C ASP A 45 -8.57 -5.28 -5.38
N LEU A 46 -7.87 -4.13 -5.36
CA LEU A 46 -7.16 -3.54 -6.51
C LEU A 46 -6.10 -4.46 -7.17
N ILE A 47 -5.63 -5.48 -6.44
CA ILE A 47 -4.57 -6.39 -6.87
C ILE A 47 -5.09 -7.70 -7.46
N ASP A 48 -6.39 -7.99 -7.37
CA ASP A 48 -6.96 -9.23 -7.90
C ASP A 48 -7.30 -9.08 -9.40
N PRO A 49 -6.65 -9.81 -10.33
CA PRO A 49 -6.97 -9.74 -11.76
C PRO A 49 -8.39 -10.16 -12.10
N ALA A 50 -9.05 -10.94 -11.23
CA ALA A 50 -10.43 -11.37 -11.43
C ALA A 50 -11.46 -10.30 -10.99
N GLN A 51 -11.03 -9.24 -10.29
CA GLN A 51 -11.89 -8.15 -9.87
C GLN A 51 -12.25 -7.27 -11.09
N PRO A 52 -13.53 -7.07 -11.44
CA PRO A 52 -13.92 -6.24 -12.60
C PRO A 52 -13.39 -4.78 -12.63
N ALA A 53 -13.25 -4.14 -11.48
CA ALA A 53 -12.79 -2.76 -11.27
C ALA A 53 -11.33 -2.69 -10.79
N GLN A 54 -10.57 -3.76 -10.98
CA GLN A 54 -9.12 -3.78 -10.74
C GLN A 54 -8.39 -2.67 -11.50
N GLN A 55 -7.18 -2.35 -11.03
CA GLN A 55 -6.23 -1.48 -11.74
C GLN A 55 -4.83 -2.10 -11.78
N VAL A 56 -4.72 -3.42 -11.98
CA VAL A 56 -3.49 -4.22 -11.97
C VAL A 56 -2.39 -3.66 -12.85
N ASP A 57 -2.73 -3.18 -14.06
CA ASP A 57 -1.76 -2.59 -14.99
C ASP A 57 -1.09 -1.32 -14.41
N ARG A 58 -1.79 -0.60 -13.54
CA ARG A 58 -1.28 0.57 -12.84
C ARG A 58 -0.55 0.18 -11.55
N VAL A 59 -1.10 -0.75 -10.78
CA VAL A 59 -0.62 -1.03 -9.41
C VAL A 59 0.54 -2.03 -9.38
N TYR A 60 0.58 -3.00 -10.30
CA TYR A 60 1.60 -4.06 -10.29
C TYR A 60 3.01 -3.53 -10.54
N PRO A 61 3.25 -2.57 -11.45
CA PRO A 61 4.57 -1.94 -11.57
C PRO A 61 5.06 -1.34 -10.24
N MET A 62 4.18 -0.65 -9.51
CA MET A 62 4.50 -0.04 -8.21
C MET A 62 4.82 -1.10 -7.15
N LEU A 63 4.00 -2.16 -7.06
CA LEU A 63 4.23 -3.29 -6.16
C LEU A 63 5.55 -4.00 -6.48
N TYR A 64 5.85 -4.19 -7.77
CA TYR A 64 7.06 -4.86 -8.21
C TYR A 64 8.31 -4.09 -7.78
N ASP A 65 8.31 -2.76 -7.83
CA ASP A 65 9.42 -1.96 -7.31
C ASP A 65 9.60 -2.12 -5.81
N VAL A 66 8.50 -2.06 -5.04
CA VAL A 66 8.51 -2.24 -3.58
C VAL A 66 9.06 -3.60 -3.19
N ILE A 67 8.56 -4.67 -3.82
CA ILE A 67 8.97 -6.05 -3.54
C ILE A 67 10.44 -6.27 -3.92
N ALA A 68 10.90 -5.67 -5.01
CA ALA A 68 12.28 -5.76 -5.46
C ALA A 68 13.25 -4.86 -4.67
N GLY A 69 12.76 -4.09 -3.68
CA GLY A 69 13.58 -3.16 -2.89
C GLY A 69 14.10 -1.97 -3.70
N ARG A 70 13.47 -1.67 -4.84
CA ARG A 70 13.75 -0.45 -5.62
C ARG A 70 12.94 0.71 -5.06
N THR A 71 13.35 1.93 -5.38
CA THR A 71 12.53 3.10 -5.12
C THR A 71 11.26 3.01 -5.97
N PRO A 72 10.07 2.87 -5.36
CA PRO A 72 8.85 2.71 -6.13
C PRO A 72 8.45 3.99 -6.83
N ALA A 73 8.36 3.94 -8.15
CA ALA A 73 7.85 5.04 -8.93
C ALA A 73 6.33 5.17 -8.66
N GLY A 74 5.91 6.28 -8.06
CA GLY A 74 4.50 6.58 -7.84
C GLY A 74 3.90 6.11 -6.51
N LEU A 75 4.70 5.67 -5.54
CA LEU A 75 4.25 5.52 -4.15
C LEU A 75 4.86 6.61 -3.27
N VAL A 76 4.17 6.92 -2.17
CA VAL A 76 4.64 7.87 -1.15
C VAL A 76 5.18 7.09 0.04
N ALA A 77 6.43 7.35 0.43
CA ALA A 77 6.97 6.84 1.69
C ALA A 77 6.47 7.70 2.86
N VAL A 78 6.00 7.05 3.93
CA VAL A 78 5.41 7.70 5.12
C VAL A 78 6.15 7.33 6.39
#